data_AF-A0A5J4TZM4-F1
#
_entry.id   AF-A0A5J4TZM4-F1
#
_cell.length_a   1.000
_cell.length_b   1.000
_cell.length_c   1.000
_cell.angle_alpha   90.00
_cell.angle_beta   90.00
_cell.angle_gamma   90.00
#
_symmetry.space_group_name_H-M   'P 1'
#
loop_
_entity.id
_entity.type
_entity.pdbx_description
1 polymer ?
#
loop_
_entity_poly.entity_id
_entity_poly.type
_entity_poly.pdbx_seq_one_letter_code
_entity_poly.pdbx_strand_id
1 'polypeptide(L)'
;MKYEEEKRQFADKQELERNKKVADDGKNINGVVILSKIGVRKLPKMDVIGKIDPYVVFALGDSTKQTTVAKETHDYDYLNETYEIIYDPLKMQGNREMNVSVYDYDSVGSNDLIGSVNVDV
;
A
#
# COMPACT_ATOMS: atom_id res chain seq x y z
N MET A 1 -33.33 41.10 -17.17
CA MET A 1 -31.98 41.70 -17.27
C MET A 1 -31.29 41.75 -15.90
N LYS A 2 -31.48 42.77 -15.03
CA LYS A 2 -30.71 42.85 -13.74
C LYS A 2 -30.89 41.66 -12.79
N TYR A 3 -32.11 41.15 -12.66
CA TYR A 3 -32.43 40.00 -11.80
C TYR A 3 -31.78 38.68 -12.26
N GLU A 4 -31.64 38.49 -13.57
CA GLU A 4 -31.03 37.27 -14.13
C GLU A 4 -29.51 37.28 -13.96
N GLU A 5 -28.88 38.45 -14.07
CA GLU A 5 -27.45 38.63 -13.75
C GLU A 5 -27.16 38.33 -12.28
N GLU A 6 -27.97 38.84 -11.35
CA GLU A 6 -27.81 38.60 -9.91
C GLU A 6 -27.94 37.11 -9.58
N LYS A 7 -28.89 36.40 -10.20
CA LYS A 7 -29.05 34.94 -10.06
C LYS A 7 -27.84 34.16 -10.57
N ARG A 8 -27.29 34.57 -11.72
CA ARG A 8 -26.10 33.93 -12.31
C ARG A 8 -24.87 34.13 -11.43
N GLN A 9 -24.62 35.35 -10.97
CA GLN A 9 -23.50 35.66 -10.07
C GLN A 9 -23.60 34.88 -8.74
N PHE A 10 -24.82 34.69 -8.22
CA PHE A 10 -25.03 33.90 -7.01
C PHE A 10 -24.75 32.40 -7.23
N ALA A 11 -25.13 31.85 -8.38
CA ALA A 11 -24.84 30.46 -8.75
C ALA A 11 -23.34 30.23 -8.94
N ASP A 12 -22.67 31.09 -9.70
CA ASP A 12 -21.22 31.03 -9.94
C ASP A 12 -20.44 31.11 -8.61
N LYS A 13 -20.90 31.97 -7.69
CA LYS A 13 -20.29 32.09 -6.35
C LYS A 13 -20.50 30.83 -5.52
N GLN A 14 -21.68 30.22 -5.55
CA GLN A 14 -21.93 28.95 -4.84
C GLN A 14 -21.10 27.79 -5.40
N GLU A 15 -20.93 27.74 -6.72
CA GLU A 15 -20.10 26.72 -7.38
C GLU A 15 -18.62 26.92 -7.02
N LEU A 16 -18.14 28.17 -7.02
CA LEU A 16 -16.77 28.48 -6.58
C LEU A 16 -16.52 28.09 -5.12
N GLU A 17 -17.46 28.38 -4.22
CA GLU A 17 -17.36 28.00 -2.80
C GLU A 17 -17.42 26.47 -2.60
N ARG A 18 -18.23 25.75 -3.39
CA ARG A 18 -18.21 24.27 -3.41
C ARG A 18 -16.86 23.73 -3.91
N ASN A 19 -16.33 24.26 -5.01
CA ASN A 19 -15.06 23.82 -5.57
C ASN A 19 -13.88 24.13 -4.63
N LYS A 20 -13.92 25.27 -3.93
CA LYS A 20 -12.94 25.58 -2.87
C LYS A 20 -13.07 24.65 -1.68
N LYS A 21 -14.28 24.32 -1.22
CA LYS A 21 -14.48 23.32 -0.17
C LYS A 21 -13.96 21.95 -0.57
N VAL A 22 -14.22 21.51 -1.80
CA VAL A 22 -13.68 20.25 -2.34
C VAL A 22 -12.14 20.29 -2.41
N ALA A 23 -11.55 21.44 -2.76
CA ALA A 23 -10.10 21.61 -2.76
C ALA A 23 -9.48 21.69 -1.35
N ASP A 24 -10.20 22.26 -0.37
CA ASP A 24 -9.75 22.44 1.01
C ASP A 24 -9.95 21.16 1.85
N ASP A 25 -11.06 20.44 1.65
CA ASP A 25 -11.24 19.05 2.09
C ASP A 25 -10.23 18.12 1.39
N GLY A 26 -9.76 18.53 0.20
CA GLY A 26 -8.65 17.94 -0.55
C GLY A 26 -7.25 18.29 -0.03
N LYS A 27 -7.13 19.01 1.10
CA LYS A 27 -5.88 19.13 1.85
C LYS A 27 -5.60 17.83 2.60
N ASN A 28 -5.43 16.77 1.81
CA ASN A 28 -5.02 15.42 2.18
C ASN A 28 -3.81 15.50 3.12
N ILE A 29 -3.99 15.17 4.40
CA ILE A 29 -2.86 14.73 5.21
C ILE A 29 -2.49 13.32 4.72
N ASN A 30 -1.69 13.25 3.66
CA ASN A 30 -1.10 12.00 3.23
C ASN A 30 -0.24 11.46 4.39
N GLY A 31 -0.52 10.23 4.80
CA GLY A 31 0.31 9.49 5.74
C GLY A 31 1.48 8.84 5.02
N VAL A 32 2.53 8.48 5.77
CA VAL A 32 3.61 7.62 5.26
C VAL A 32 3.68 6.40 6.17
N VAL A 33 3.46 5.22 5.58
CA VAL A 33 3.67 3.95 6.27
C VAL A 33 5.11 3.53 6.05
N ILE A 34 5.86 3.39 7.14
CA ILE A 34 7.28 3.00 7.13
C ILE A 34 7.39 1.55 7.62
N LEU A 35 7.96 0.70 6.77
CA LEU A 35 8.17 -0.72 7.03
C LEU A 35 9.66 -0.94 7.31
N SER A 36 10.01 -1.39 8.51
CA SER A 36 11.39 -1.61 8.95
C SER A 36 11.46 -2.77 9.94
N LYS A 37 12.67 -3.25 10.25
CA LYS A 37 12.91 -4.39 11.17
C LYS A 37 12.14 -5.65 10.72
N ILE A 38 12.20 -5.92 9.42
CA ILE A 38 11.46 -7.01 8.78
C ILE A 38 12.24 -8.30 8.99
N GLY A 39 11.53 -9.37 9.38
CA GLY A 39 12.12 -10.70 9.51
C GLY A 39 11.08 -11.80 9.33
N VAL A 40 11.55 -12.93 8.81
CA VAL A 40 10.76 -14.17 8.67
C VAL A 40 11.34 -15.24 9.58
N ARG A 41 10.51 -16.13 10.11
CA ARG A 41 10.93 -17.19 11.02
C ARG A 41 10.20 -18.49 10.78
N LYS A 42 10.92 -19.61 10.92
CA LYS A 42 10.37 -20.97 10.88
C LYS A 42 9.45 -21.23 9.69
N LEU A 43 9.81 -20.72 8.51
CA LEU A 43 8.98 -20.90 7.32
C LEU A 43 8.84 -22.39 6.95
N PRO A 44 7.63 -22.87 6.63
CA PRO A 44 7.42 -24.25 6.19
C PRO A 44 8.02 -24.43 4.79
N LYS A 45 8.48 -25.65 4.49
CA LYS A 45 8.83 -25.99 3.10
C LYS A 45 7.56 -26.03 2.26
N MET A 46 7.60 -25.37 1.11
CA MET A 46 6.54 -25.45 0.11
C MET A 46 6.72 -26.69 -0.77
N ASP A 47 7.96 -27.02 -1.14
CA ASP A 47 8.29 -28.17 -1.97
C ASP A 47 8.99 -29.34 -1.26
N VAL A 48 8.77 -30.54 -1.80
CA VAL A 48 9.46 -31.78 -1.40
C VAL A 48 10.95 -31.73 -1.77
N ILE A 49 11.28 -31.07 -2.89
CA ILE A 49 12.62 -30.93 -3.44
C ILE A 49 12.83 -29.45 -3.74
N GLY A 50 13.55 -28.76 -2.86
CA GLY A 50 13.77 -27.33 -2.99
C GLY A 50 14.28 -26.75 -1.67
N LYS A 51 14.97 -25.62 -1.76
CA LYS A 51 15.31 -24.77 -0.61
C LYS A 51 14.43 -23.53 -0.72
N ILE A 52 14.01 -23.00 0.42
CA ILE A 52 13.14 -21.82 0.44
C ILE A 52 14.02 -20.58 0.20
N ASP A 53 13.59 -19.74 -0.73
CA ASP A 53 14.16 -18.44 -1.07
C ASP A 53 13.16 -17.32 -0.73
N PRO A 54 12.93 -16.99 0.55
CA PRO A 54 11.77 -16.19 0.93
C PRO A 54 11.94 -14.69 0.63
N TYR A 55 10.82 -14.04 0.28
CA TYR A 55 10.69 -12.59 0.25
C TYR A 55 9.31 -12.13 0.73
N VAL A 56 9.22 -10.90 1.23
CA VAL A 56 8.00 -10.31 1.77
C VAL A 56 7.49 -9.21 0.84
N VAL A 57 6.19 -9.23 0.55
CA VAL A 57 5.47 -8.25 -0.26
C VAL A 57 4.52 -7.46 0.65
N PHE A 58 4.54 -6.15 0.50
CA PHE A 58 3.65 -5.21 1.18
C PHE A 58 2.80 -4.49 0.14
N ALA A 59 1.49 -4.66 0.20
CA ALA A 59 0.54 -4.03 -0.71
C ALA A 59 -0.48 -3.19 0.07
N LEU A 60 -0.62 -1.91 -0.29
CA LEU A 60 -1.58 -0.98 0.29
C LEU A 60 -2.17 -0.12 -0.82
N GLY A 61 -3.47 -0.30 -1.08
CA GLY A 61 -4.12 0.22 -2.29
C GLY A 61 -3.41 -0.29 -3.55
N ASP A 62 -3.10 0.62 -4.48
CA ASP A 62 -2.37 0.29 -5.72
C ASP A 62 -0.84 0.24 -5.55
N SER A 63 -0.33 0.54 -4.34
CA SER A 63 1.11 0.57 -4.07
C SER A 63 1.60 -0.78 -3.57
N THR A 64 2.69 -1.28 -4.17
CA THR A 64 3.36 -2.50 -3.75
C THR A 64 4.86 -2.26 -3.53
N LYS A 65 5.40 -2.85 -2.47
CA LYS A 65 6.85 -2.92 -2.17
C LYS A 65 7.22 -4.36 -1.83
N GLN A 66 8.47 -4.73 -2.04
CA GLN A 66 8.96 -6.06 -1.67
C GLN A 66 10.39 -6.01 -1.14
N THR A 67 10.72 -6.95 -0.25
CA THR A 67 12.09 -7.18 0.22
C THR A 67 12.97 -7.74 -0.89
N THR A 68 14.28 -7.78 -0.64
CA THR A 68 15.13 -8.70 -1.41
C THR A 68 14.72 -10.16 -1.18
N VAL A 69 15.17 -11.05 -2.07
CA VAL A 69 15.01 -12.49 -1.92
C VAL A 69 16.14 -13.00 -1.04
N ALA A 70 15.80 -13.55 0.13
CA ALA A 70 16.76 -14.27 0.96
C ALA A 70 17.01 -15.64 0.34
N LYS A 71 18.25 -16.13 0.37
CA LYS A 71 18.60 -17.40 -0.27
C LYS A 71 18.64 -18.54 0.73
N GLU A 72 17.98 -19.63 0.38
CA GLU A 72 18.11 -20.95 0.99
C GLU A 72 17.93 -20.96 2.52
N THR A 73 16.90 -20.28 3.03
CA THR A 73 16.73 -20.08 4.47
C THR A 73 15.27 -20.13 4.95
N HIS A 74 15.09 -20.62 6.18
CA HIS A 74 13.81 -20.62 6.89
C HIS A 74 13.64 -19.42 7.84
N ASP A 75 14.74 -18.73 8.13
CA ASP A 75 14.83 -17.61 9.06
C ASP A 75 15.76 -16.55 8.47
N TYR A 76 15.27 -15.33 8.32
CA TYR A 76 16.07 -14.24 7.76
C TYR A 76 15.63 -12.89 8.30
N ASP A 77 16.59 -11.98 8.42
CA ASP A 77 16.35 -10.60 8.85
C ASP A 77 16.80 -9.63 7.75
N TYR A 78 15.85 -8.82 7.28
CA TYR A 78 16.06 -7.77 6.28
C TYR A 78 16.40 -6.44 6.98
N LEU A 79 17.33 -6.47 7.94
CA LEU A 79 17.56 -5.34 8.88
C LEU A 79 18.01 -4.04 8.19
N ASN A 80 18.61 -4.15 7.01
CA ASN A 80 19.12 -3.02 6.25
C ASN A 80 18.12 -2.51 5.19
N GLU A 81 16.91 -3.08 5.17
CA GLU A 81 15.87 -2.72 4.23
C GLU A 81 14.80 -1.90 4.94
N THR A 82 14.37 -0.81 4.30
CA THR A 82 13.27 0.03 4.78
C THR A 82 12.46 0.49 3.58
N TYR A 83 11.14 0.42 3.71
CA TYR A 83 10.21 0.76 2.65
C TYR A 83 9.22 1.80 3.14
N GLU A 84 8.87 2.70 2.23
CA GLU A 84 7.86 3.72 2.46
C GLU A 84 6.72 3.55 1.45
N ILE A 85 5.48 3.58 1.95
CA ILE A 85 4.27 3.63 1.14
C ILE A 85 3.45 4.84 1.57
N ILE A 86 3.07 5.67 0.60
CA ILE A 86 2.20 6.82 0.86
C ILE A 86 0.78 6.32 1.05
N TYR A 87 0.18 6.67 2.20
CA TYR A 87 -1.23 6.47 2.45
C TYR A 87 -2.00 7.72 2.03
N ASP A 88 -2.86 7.57 1.02
CA ASP A 88 -3.74 8.62 0.51
C ASP A 88 -5.20 8.16 0.72
N PRO A 89 -5.88 8.67 1.77
CA PRO A 89 -7.24 8.24 2.10
C PRO A 89 -8.24 8.46 0.96
N LEU A 90 -8.06 9.51 0.14
CA LEU A 90 -8.97 9.80 -0.96
C LEU A 90 -8.80 8.79 -2.09
N LYS A 91 -7.56 8.47 -2.47
CA LYS A 91 -7.30 7.46 -3.52
C LYS A 91 -7.69 6.06 -3.07
N MET A 92 -7.44 5.75 -1.80
CA MET A 92 -7.72 4.43 -1.23
C MET A 92 -9.17 4.29 -0.75
N GLN A 93 -10.01 5.32 -0.93
CA GLN A 93 -11.42 5.33 -0.49
C GLN A 93 -11.59 4.99 1.00
N GLY A 94 -10.63 5.43 1.82
CA GLY A 94 -10.56 5.12 3.24
C GLY A 94 -10.16 3.68 3.58
N ASN A 95 -9.84 2.82 2.60
CA ASN A 95 -9.30 1.50 2.87
C ASN A 95 -7.93 1.62 3.53
N ARG A 96 -7.79 1.00 4.70
CA ARG A 96 -6.57 0.97 5.52
C ARG A 96 -5.96 -0.43 5.62
N GLU A 97 -6.45 -1.40 4.87
CA GLU A 97 -5.88 -2.74 4.89
C GLU A 97 -4.60 -2.80 4.04
N MET A 98 -3.47 -2.95 4.71
CA MET A 98 -2.23 -3.39 4.09
C MET A 98 -2.18 -4.92 4.08
N ASN A 99 -2.06 -5.51 2.89
CA ASN A 99 -1.73 -6.92 2.76
C ASN A 99 -0.21 -7.11 2.91
N VAL A 100 0.19 -8.05 3.76
CA VAL A 100 1.57 -8.49 3.92
C VAL A 100 1.63 -9.97 3.59
N SER A 101 2.41 -10.34 2.57
CA SER A 101 2.50 -11.69 2.07
C SER A 101 3.94 -12.16 2.00
N VAL A 102 4.20 -13.42 2.33
CA VAL A 102 5.51 -14.06 2.22
C VAL A 102 5.44 -15.08 1.11
N TYR A 103 6.40 -15.03 0.20
CA TYR A 103 6.50 -15.93 -0.94
C TYR A 103 7.84 -16.66 -0.93
N ASP A 104 7.86 -17.85 -1.51
CA ASP A 104 9.06 -18.58 -1.93
C ASP A 104 9.39 -18.20 -3.37
N TYR A 105 10.62 -17.78 -3.64
CA TYR A 105 11.03 -17.40 -4.99
C TYR A 105 11.41 -18.63 -5.82
N ASP A 106 10.75 -18.81 -6.95
CA ASP A 106 11.07 -19.87 -7.90
C ASP A 106 11.76 -19.33 -9.13
N SER A 107 12.97 -19.84 -9.39
CA SER A 107 13.73 -19.48 -10.59
C SER A 107 13.04 -19.90 -11.90
N VAL A 108 12.16 -20.89 -11.84
CA VAL A 108 11.37 -21.41 -12.95
C VAL A 108 9.93 -21.61 -12.47
N GLY A 109 8.97 -20.99 -13.15
CA GLY A 109 7.56 -21.10 -12.79
C GLY A 109 7.04 -19.85 -12.08
N SER A 110 6.01 -20.04 -11.24
CA SER A 110 5.42 -18.99 -10.43
C SER A 110 5.84 -19.18 -8.99
N ASN A 111 6.10 -18.08 -8.29
CA ASN A 111 6.49 -18.09 -6.89
C ASN A 111 5.36 -18.61 -5.99
N ASP A 112 5.70 -19.48 -5.05
CA ASP A 112 4.74 -20.06 -4.11
C ASP A 112 4.40 -19.13 -2.95
N LEU A 113 3.11 -18.96 -2.67
CA LEU A 113 2.65 -18.23 -1.49
C LEU A 113 2.85 -19.10 -0.23
N ILE A 114 3.68 -18.63 0.70
CA ILE A 114 3.88 -19.27 2.00
C ILE A 114 2.80 -18.86 3.00
N GLY A 115 2.44 -17.57 3.03
CA GLY A 115 1.43 -17.05 3.95
C GLY A 115 1.13 -15.57 3.75
N SER A 116 -0.01 -15.12 4.27
CA SER A 116 -0.48 -13.74 4.10
C SER A 116 -1.32 -13.27 5.28
N VAL A 117 -1.31 -11.96 5.54
CA VAL A 117 -2.13 -11.30 6.56
C VAL A 117 -2.53 -9.90 6.10
N ASN A 118 -3.73 -9.45 6.48
CA ASN A 118 -4.16 -8.06 6.34
C ASN A 118 -3.97 -7.33 7.68
N VAL A 119 -3.40 -6.14 7.62
CA VAL A 119 -3.12 -5.27 8.78
C VAL A 119 -3.78 -3.91 8.52
N ASP A 120 -4.59 -3.44 9.47
CA ASP A 120 -5.16 -2.08 9.46
C ASP A 120 -4.05 -1.07 9.83
N VAL A 121 -3.81 -0.05 8.99
CA VAL A 121 -2.74 0.95 9.14
C VAL A 121 -3.23 2.36 9.46
#